data_AF-A0A2D7FM93-F1
#
_entry.id   AF-A0A2D7FM93-F1
#
_cell.length_a   1.000
_cell.length_b   1.000
_cell.length_c   1.000
_cell.angle_alpha   90.00
_cell.angle_beta   90.00
_cell.angle_gamma   90.00
#
_symmetry.space_group_name_H-M   'P 1'
#
loop_
_entity.id
_entity.type
_entity.pdbx_description
1 polymer ?
#
loop_
_entity_poly.entity_id
_entity_poly.type
_entity_poly.pdbx_seq_one_letter_code
_entity_poly.pdbx_strand_id
1 'polypeptide(L)' 'MLKKLRASNQEYDKFINFILIDWDPFKKHAVTTSRTIPRRSTLVLIKGKQEIGRLVAKTNVQAIKRLLDKGLN' A
#
# COMPACT_ATOMS: atom_id res chain seq x y z
N MET A 1 -8.69 6.99 -8.19
CA MET A 1 -9.36 6.25 -7.09
C MET A 1 -8.69 6.53 -5.74
N LEU A 2 -7.41 6.19 -5.54
CA LEU A 2 -6.68 6.48 -4.30
C LEU A 2 -6.67 7.97 -3.91
N LYS A 3 -6.48 8.86 -4.89
CA LYS A 3 -6.58 10.33 -4.70
C LYS A 3 -7.94 10.78 -4.12
N LYS A 4 -9.05 10.17 -4.54
CA LYS A 4 -10.39 10.50 -4.01
C LYS A 4 -10.53 10.05 -2.55
N LEU A 5 -9.99 8.89 -2.22
CA LEU A 5 -10.05 8.36 -0.84
C LEU A 5 -9.20 9.20 0.13
N ARG A 6 -8.01 9.63 -0.34
CA ARG A 6 -7.12 10.56 0.37
C ARG A 6 -7.75 11.94 0.56
N ALA A 7 -8.37 12.48 -0.49
CA ALA A 7 -9.09 13.75 -0.40
C ALA A 7 -10.31 13.68 0.55
N SER A 8 -10.93 12.52 0.68
CA SER A 8 -12.07 12.31 1.58
C SER A 8 -11.68 12.21 3.06
N ASN A 9 -10.41 11.94 3.38
CA ASN A 9 -9.99 11.78 4.76
C ASN A 9 -8.52 12.19 4.93
N GLN A 10 -8.33 13.43 5.38
CA GLN A 10 -7.02 14.11 5.46
C GLN A 10 -6.07 13.43 6.47
N GLU A 11 -6.61 12.61 7.39
CA GLU A 11 -5.83 11.83 8.34
C GLU A 11 -4.95 10.78 7.66
N TYR A 12 -5.42 10.17 6.57
CA TYR A 12 -4.60 9.22 5.82
C TYR A 12 -3.32 9.87 5.31
N ASP A 13 -3.39 11.12 4.84
CA ASP A 13 -2.22 11.85 4.36
C ASP A 13 -1.32 12.36 5.48
N LYS A 14 -1.86 12.58 6.69
CA LYS A 14 -1.08 13.01 7.85
C LYS A 14 -0.30 11.88 8.52
N PHE A 15 -0.91 10.69 8.60
CA PHE A 15 -0.35 9.57 9.37
C PHE A 15 0.27 8.47 8.50
N ILE A 16 -0.06 8.41 7.20
CA ILE A 16 0.40 7.34 6.31
C ILE A 16 1.23 7.92 5.16
N ASN A 17 2.48 7.46 5.06
CA ASN A 17 3.33 7.76 3.92
C ASN A 17 3.02 6.84 2.74
N PHE A 18 2.58 7.43 1.63
CA PHE A 18 2.29 6.72 0.39
C PHE A 18 3.52 6.71 -0.52
N ILE A 19 4.17 5.55 -0.63
CA ILE A 19 5.29 5.35 -1.53
C ILE A 19 4.78 4.60 -2.77
N LEU A 20 4.82 5.26 -3.92
CA LEU A 20 4.53 4.65 -5.22
C LEU A 20 5.85 4.17 -5.82
N ILE A 21 6.01 2.86 -5.91
CA ILE A 21 7.18 2.24 -6.53
C ILE A 21 6.72 1.65 -7.85
N ASP A 22 7.35 2.07 -8.95
CA ASP A 22 7.14 1.42 -10.23
C ASP A 22 7.87 0.07 -10.21
N TRP A 23 7.11 -1.02 -10.22
CA TRP A 23 7.70 -2.36 -10.11
C TRP A 23 8.31 -2.84 -11.43
N ASP A 24 8.08 -2.17 -12.56
CA ASP A 24 8.62 -2.59 -13.85
C ASP A 24 10.15 -2.51 -13.94
N PRO A 25 10.81 -1.40 -13.52
CA PRO A 25 12.26 -1.32 -13.44
C PRO A 25 12.88 -2.08 -12.27
N PHE A 26 12.13 -2.35 -11.19
CA PHE A 26 12.66 -2.96 -9.96
C PHE A 26 12.34 -4.46 -9.78
N LYS A 27 11.90 -5.17 -10.83
CA LYS A 27 11.54 -6.63 -10.77
C LYS A 27 12.63 -7.54 -10.21
N LYS A 28 13.90 -7.13 -10.26
CA LYS A 28 15.07 -7.91 -9.80
C LYS A 28 15.74 -7.37 -8.52
N HIS A 29 15.24 -6.26 -7.95
CA HIS A 29 15.86 -5.63 -6.80
C HIS A 29 15.44 -6.29 -5.48
N ALA A 30 16.27 -6.24 -4.44
CA ALA A 30 16.00 -6.89 -3.14
C ALA A 30 14.62 -6.54 -2.53
N VAL A 31 14.04 -5.39 -2.88
CA VAL A 31 12.71 -4.97 -2.42
C VAL A 31 11.56 -5.82 -3.00
N THR A 32 11.72 -6.38 -4.20
CA THR A 32 10.74 -7.28 -4.85
C THR A 32 10.92 -8.74 -4.44
N THR A 33 12.16 -9.21 -4.39
CA THR A 33 12.49 -10.60 -4.04
C THR A 33 12.30 -10.91 -2.56
N SER A 34 12.74 -10.03 -1.65
CA SER A 34 12.61 -10.27 -0.19
C SER A 34 11.18 -10.20 0.34
N ARG A 35 10.23 -9.62 -0.40
CA ARG A 35 8.81 -9.50 0.03
C ARG A 35 7.85 -10.34 -0.81
N THR A 36 8.39 -11.15 -1.72
CA THR A 36 7.64 -12.07 -2.61
C THR A 36 6.45 -11.35 -3.24
N ILE A 37 6.68 -10.21 -3.88
CA ILE A 37 5.63 -9.42 -4.53
C ILE A 37 5.27 -10.14 -5.85
N PRO A 38 4.12 -10.82 -5.96
CA PRO A 38 3.87 -11.71 -7.10
C PRO A 38 3.43 -10.97 -8.36
N ARG A 39 3.01 -9.69 -8.24
CA ARG A 39 2.44 -8.90 -9.35
C ARG A 39 2.43 -7.39 -9.06
N ARG A 40 2.46 -6.58 -10.15
CA ARG A 40 2.63 -5.10 -10.16
C ARG A 40 1.61 -4.32 -9.32
N SER A 41 0.43 -4.89 -9.06
CA SER A 41 -0.66 -4.24 -8.33
C SER A 41 -0.72 -4.68 -6.86
N THR A 42 0.40 -4.62 -6.16
CA THR A 42 0.47 -5.00 -4.73
C THR A 42 0.60 -3.75 -3.87
N LEU A 43 -0.32 -3.59 -2.92
CA LEU A 43 -0.26 -2.57 -1.87
C LEU A 43 0.13 -3.26 -0.57
N VAL A 44 1.12 -2.72 0.12
CA VAL A 44 1.59 -3.23 1.42
C VAL A 44 1.59 -2.09 2.40
N LEU A 45 0.96 -2.30 3.55
CA LEU A 45 0.99 -1.37 4.67
C LEU A 45 1.99 -1.87 5.71
N ILE A 46 2.92 -1.01 6.09
CA ILE A 46 3.97 -1.30 7.06
C ILE A 46 3.87 -0.25 8.16
N LYS A 47 3.84 -0.70 9.42
CA LYS A 47 3.90 0.17 10.61
C LYS A 47 5.14 -0.22 11.40
N GLY A 48 6.10 0.69 11.53
CA GLY A 48 7.41 0.40 12.11
C GLY A 48 8.19 -0.64 11.29
N LYS A 49 8.43 -1.83 11.85
CA LYS A 49 9.15 -2.94 11.19
C LYS A 49 8.24 -4.10 10.77
N GLN A 50 6.92 -3.99 10.97
CA GLN A 50 5.97 -5.08 10.71
C GLN A 50 4.99 -4.76 9.58
N GLU A 51 4.66 -5.77 8.79
CA GLU A 51 3.61 -5.70 7.76
C GLU A 51 2.24 -5.84 8.44
N ILE A 52 1.43 -4.79 8.39
CA ILE A 52 0.08 -4.74 9.00
C ILE A 52 -0.97 -5.33 8.06
N GLY A 53 -0.70 -5.29 6.75
CA GLY A 53 -1.52 -5.96 5.76
C GLY A 53 -1.04 -5.73 4.34
N ARG A 54 -1.53 -6.59 3.45
CA ARG A 54 -1.29 -6.51 2.02
C ARG A 54 -2.57 -6.71 1.22
N LEU A 55 -2.64 -6.03 0.08
CA LEU A 55 -3.65 -6.21 -0.95
C LEU A 55 -2.94 -6.54 -2.25
N VAL A 56 -3.20 -7.73 -2.80
CA VAL A 56 -2.63 -8.18 -4.08
C VAL A 56 -3.71 -8.11 -5.15
N ALA A 57 -3.47 -7.33 -6.21
CA ALA A 57 -4.36 -7.18 -7.35
C ALA A 57 -5.80 -6.75 -7.00
N LYS A 58 -6.01 -6.12 -5.84
CA LYS A 58 -7.33 -5.60 -5.42
C LYS A 58 -7.38 -4.09 -5.61
N THR A 59 -8.22 -3.66 -6.55
CA THR A 59 -8.53 -2.25 -6.83
C THR A 59 -9.81 -1.75 -6.15
N ASN A 60 -10.45 -2.61 -5.34
CA ASN A 60 -11.65 -2.31 -4.57
C ASN A 60 -11.40 -1.15 -3.56
N VAL A 61 -12.22 -0.09 -3.60
CA VAL A 61 -12.15 1.07 -2.67
C VAL A 61 -12.26 0.63 -1.21
N GLN A 62 -13.25 -0.20 -0.88
CA GLN A 62 -13.48 -0.67 0.48
C GLN A 62 -12.31 -1.49 1.02
N ALA A 63 -11.68 -2.32 0.18
CA ALA A 63 -10.50 -3.08 0.58
C ALA A 63 -9.33 -2.14 0.90
N ILE A 64 -9.09 -1.14 0.06
CA ILE A 64 -8.07 -0.12 0.28
C ILE A 64 -8.39 0.68 1.54
N LYS A 65 -9.64 1.12 1.73
CA LYS A 65 -10.09 1.85 2.92
C LYS A 65 -9.85 1.04 4.19
N ARG A 66 -10.24 -0.24 4.22
CA ARG A 66 -9.98 -1.13 5.36
C ARG A 66 -8.49 -1.29 5.66
N LEU A 67 -7.64 -1.32 4.63
CA LEU A 67 -6.20 -1.37 4.84
C LEU A 67 -5.69 -0.06 5.45
N LEU A 68 -6.12 1.10 4.93
CA LEU A 68 -5.71 2.40 5.46
C LEU A 68 -6.23 2.64 6.89
N ASP A 69 -7.47 2.22 7.19
CA ASP A 69 -8.04 2.30 8.55
C ASP A 69 -7.20 1.50 9.56
N LYS A 70 -6.59 0.38 9.15
CA LYS A 70 -5.62 -0.36 9.98
C LYS A 70 -4.30 0.37 10.20
N GLY A 71 -3.95 1.35 9.35
CA GLY A 71 -2.75 2.16 9.51
C GLY A 71 -2.95 3.36 10.42
N LEU A 72 -4.20 3.82 10.57
CA LEU A 72 -4.57 4.91 11.48
C LEU A 72 -4.75 4.46 12.93
N ASN A 73 -5.14 3.19 13.15
CA ASN A 73 -5.13 2.54 14.47
C ASN A 73 -3.72 2.07 14.81
#